data_AF-A0A520NIM7-F1
#
_entry.id   AF-A0A520NIM7-F1
#
_cell.length_a   1.000
_cell.length_b   1.000
_cell.length_c   1.000
_cell.angle_alpha   90.00
_cell.angle_beta   90.00
_cell.angle_gamma   90.00
#
_symmetry.space_group_name_H-M   'P 1'
#
loop_
_entity.id
_entity.type
_entity.pdbx_description
1 polymer ?
#
loop_
_entity_poly.entity_id
_entity_poly.type
_entity_poly.pdbx_seq_one_letter_code
_entity_poly.pdbx_strand_id
1 'polypeptide(L)'
;MKHLFLAFCLFGTICAVVPESARAASAGGLQVSDKIELQSALLTFLEQGGDADGTFRILDRESGVMVVAHVGAMHPKIIRLGPDYVLCIEMYDDMGQRHDADFVMRKGSNGWIVTDVLFDQRDLLKKARKQTK
;
A
#
# COMPACT_ATOMS: atom_id res chain seq x y z
N MET A 1 15.69 19.32 -60.79
CA MET A 1 15.49 18.29 -59.74
C MET A 1 16.86 17.85 -59.23
N LYS A 2 17.01 17.65 -57.91
CA LYS A 2 18.22 17.26 -57.13
C LYS A 2 19.06 18.45 -56.63
N HIS A 3 18.65 19.10 -55.53
CA HIS A 3 18.86 18.78 -54.10
C HIS A 3 20.22 19.29 -53.56
N LEU A 4 20.20 20.53 -53.08
CA LEU A 4 21.23 21.16 -52.24
C LEU A 4 20.79 20.95 -50.78
N PHE A 5 21.48 20.08 -50.04
CA PHE A 5 21.24 19.88 -48.61
C PHE A 5 22.09 20.89 -47.82
N LEU A 6 21.45 21.90 -47.25
CA LEU A 6 22.04 22.73 -46.20
C LEU A 6 21.83 22.01 -44.85
N ALA A 7 22.94 21.66 -44.20
CA ALA A 7 22.95 21.17 -42.84
C ALA A 7 22.68 22.32 -41.87
N PHE A 8 21.57 22.24 -41.13
CA PHE A 8 21.27 23.16 -40.04
C PHE A 8 21.55 22.45 -38.71
N CYS A 9 22.71 22.70 -38.12
CA CYS A 9 23.04 22.26 -36.77
C CYS A 9 22.31 23.15 -35.76
N LEU A 10 21.16 22.69 -35.26
CA LEU A 10 20.54 23.22 -34.05
C LEU A 10 20.97 22.34 -32.87
N PHE A 11 22.01 22.78 -32.16
CA PHE A 11 22.31 22.31 -30.81
C PHE A 11 21.21 22.83 -29.87
N GLY A 12 20.16 22.02 -29.70
CA GLY A 12 19.17 22.22 -28.67
C GLY A 12 19.71 21.70 -27.34
N THR A 13 20.22 22.59 -26.50
CA THR A 13 20.46 22.30 -25.08
C THR A 13 19.11 22.09 -24.42
N ILE A 14 18.65 20.84 -24.37
CA ILE A 14 17.51 20.45 -23.56
C ILE A 14 17.98 20.52 -22.10
N CYS A 15 17.78 21.66 -21.46
CA CYS A 15 17.76 21.72 -20.00
C CYS A 15 16.63 20.79 -19.56
N ALA A 16 16.97 19.61 -19.06
CA ALA A 16 16.03 18.73 -18.39
C ALA A 16 15.46 19.49 -17.19
N VAL A 17 14.28 20.09 -17.37
CA VAL A 17 13.46 20.58 -16.26
C VAL A 17 13.00 19.32 -15.55
N VAL A 18 13.75 18.91 -14.52
CA VAL A 18 13.30 17.88 -13.59
C VAL A 18 12.01 18.42 -12.96
N PRO A 19 10.85 17.76 -13.14
CA PRO A 19 9.62 18.24 -12.52
C PRO A 19 9.82 18.25 -11.01
N GLU A 20 9.62 19.42 -10.42
CA GLU A 20 9.61 19.70 -8.98
C GLU A 20 8.40 19.06 -8.26
N SER A 21 7.87 17.95 -8.79
CA SER A 21 6.87 17.14 -8.11
C SER A 21 7.49 16.04 -7.26
N ALA A 22 8.81 15.79 -7.40
CA ALA A 22 9.51 14.75 -6.65
C ALA A 22 10.04 15.21 -5.27
N ARG A 23 9.90 16.50 -4.91
CA ARG A 23 10.60 17.10 -3.75
C ARG A 23 9.67 17.75 -2.72
N ALA A 24 8.54 17.13 -2.42
CA ALA A 24 7.71 17.53 -1.28
C ALA A 24 6.96 16.37 -0.61
N ALA A 25 7.62 15.25 -0.35
CA ALA A 25 7.21 14.38 0.76
C ALA A 25 7.66 15.05 2.07
N SER A 26 6.96 16.12 2.44
CA SER A 26 7.31 16.96 3.59
C SER A 26 7.10 16.21 4.90
N ALA A 27 7.88 16.61 5.90
CA ALA A 27 7.86 16.13 7.29
C ALA A 27 6.55 16.43 8.06
N GLY A 28 5.42 16.58 7.37
CA GLY A 28 4.10 16.70 7.96
C GLY A 28 3.48 15.32 8.21
N GLY A 29 2.75 15.19 9.33
CA GLY A 29 1.93 14.01 9.58
C GLY A 29 0.89 13.79 8.47
N LEU A 30 0.28 12.60 8.49
CA LEU A 30 -0.74 12.18 7.53
C LEU A 30 -1.95 13.14 7.52
N GLN A 31 -2.31 13.69 6.36
CA GLN A 31 -3.46 14.59 6.22
C GLN A 31 -4.78 13.82 6.35
N VAL A 32 -5.88 14.53 6.62
CA VAL A 32 -7.22 13.91 6.68
C VAL A 32 -7.59 13.26 5.35
N SER A 33 -7.29 13.90 4.22
CA SER A 33 -7.50 13.34 2.88
C SER A 33 -6.76 12.03 2.70
N ASP A 34 -5.49 11.94 3.10
CA ASP A 34 -4.69 10.72 2.97
C ASP A 34 -5.27 9.57 3.81
N LYS A 35 -5.79 9.86 5.00
CA LYS A 35 -6.46 8.87 5.86
C LYS A 35 -7.71 8.30 5.21
N ILE A 36 -8.47 9.14 4.51
CA ILE A 36 -9.66 8.71 3.77
C ILE A 36 -9.21 7.83 2.60
N GLU A 37 -8.23 8.29 1.80
CA GLU A 37 -7.73 7.52 0.66
C GLU A 37 -7.14 6.16 1.05
N LEU A 38 -6.40 6.08 2.16
CA LEU A 38 -5.87 4.82 2.69
C LEU A 38 -6.99 3.84 3.06
N GLN A 39 -8.03 4.33 3.74
CA GLN A 39 -9.18 3.52 4.14
C GLN A 39 -9.98 3.05 2.92
N SER A 40 -10.23 3.94 1.96
CA SER A 40 -10.90 3.58 0.71
C SER A 40 -10.10 2.56 -0.09
N ALA A 41 -8.78 2.71 -0.16
CA ALA A 41 -7.92 1.76 -0.86
C ALA A 41 -7.93 0.38 -0.20
N LEU A 42 -7.95 0.32 1.14
CA LEU A 42 -8.10 -0.95 1.87
C LEU A 42 -9.49 -1.57 1.61
N LEU A 43 -10.56 -0.79 1.64
CA LEU A 43 -11.90 -1.28 1.32
C LEU A 43 -11.95 -1.88 -0.08
N THR A 44 -11.45 -1.16 -1.08
CA THR A 44 -11.38 -1.67 -2.46
C THR A 44 -10.54 -2.95 -2.56
N PHE A 45 -9.41 -3.02 -1.85
CA PHE A 45 -8.60 -4.24 -1.81
C PHE A 45 -9.40 -5.42 -1.24
N LEU A 46 -10.14 -5.21 -0.15
CA LEU A 46 -10.93 -6.27 0.47
C LEU A 46 -12.10 -6.70 -0.42
N GLU A 47 -12.82 -5.75 -1.02
CA GLU A 47 -13.91 -6.04 -1.95
C GLU A 47 -13.44 -6.85 -3.18
N GLN A 48 -12.22 -6.61 -3.64
CA GLN A 48 -11.64 -7.31 -4.80
C GLN A 48 -10.93 -8.62 -4.44
N GLY A 49 -10.41 -8.72 -3.22
CA GLY A 49 -9.60 -9.84 -2.77
C GLY A 49 -10.37 -10.99 -2.13
N GLY A 50 -11.61 -10.74 -1.70
CA GLY A 50 -12.48 -11.76 -1.11
C GLY A 50 -13.13 -12.68 -2.15
N ASP A 51 -13.54 -13.87 -1.70
CA ASP A 51 -14.43 -14.76 -2.43
C ASP A 51 -15.85 -14.15 -2.54
N ALA A 52 -16.74 -14.77 -3.33
CA ALA A 52 -18.10 -14.27 -3.57
C ALA A 52 -18.96 -14.12 -2.30
N ASP A 53 -18.60 -14.83 -1.24
CA ASP A 53 -19.25 -14.77 0.09
C ASP A 53 -18.55 -13.80 1.06
N GLY A 54 -17.52 -13.08 0.61
CA GLY A 54 -16.74 -12.15 1.42
C GLY A 54 -15.65 -12.80 2.27
N THR A 55 -15.39 -14.10 2.09
CA THR A 55 -14.30 -14.81 2.80
C THR A 55 -12.95 -14.58 2.15
N PHE A 56 -11.89 -14.75 2.95
CA PHE A 56 -10.51 -14.77 2.50
C PHE A 56 -9.88 -16.10 2.88
N ARG A 57 -9.13 -16.69 1.95
CA ARG A 57 -8.29 -17.86 2.23
C ARG A 57 -6.85 -17.41 2.42
N ILE A 58 -6.38 -17.48 3.65
CA ILE A 58 -5.11 -16.89 4.08
C ILE A 58 -4.17 -18.02 4.51
N LEU A 59 -2.96 -18.04 3.97
CA LEU A 59 -1.92 -18.95 4.45
C LEU A 59 -1.35 -18.41 5.76
N ASP A 60 -1.62 -19.11 6.86
CA ASP A 60 -0.88 -18.92 8.11
C ASP A 60 0.57 -19.31 7.85
N ARG A 61 1.47 -18.34 8.00
CA ARG A 61 2.90 -18.52 7.70
C ARG A 61 3.67 -19.23 8.82
N GLU A 62 3.10 -19.33 10.02
CA GLU A 62 3.68 -20.08 11.14
C GLU A 62 3.34 -21.57 11.04
N SER A 63 2.06 -21.89 10.82
CA SER A 63 1.59 -23.28 10.77
C SER A 63 1.58 -23.91 9.37
N GLY A 64 1.56 -23.08 8.31
CA GLY A 64 1.39 -23.52 6.92
C GLY A 64 -0.04 -23.91 6.57
N VAL A 65 -1.02 -23.68 7.46
CA VAL A 65 -2.43 -24.01 7.25
C VAL A 65 -3.15 -22.88 6.52
N MET A 66 -4.09 -23.22 5.63
CA MET A 66 -5.01 -22.25 5.05
C MET A 66 -6.15 -21.96 6.03
N VAL A 67 -6.25 -20.71 6.48
CA VAL A 67 -7.32 -20.18 7.33
C VAL A 67 -8.37 -19.51 6.44
N VAL A 68 -9.64 -19.78 6.70
CA VAL A 68 -10.76 -19.04 6.11
C VAL A 68 -11.19 -17.97 7.11
N ALA A 69 -11.22 -16.71 6.69
CA ALA A 69 -11.56 -15.60 7.57
C ALA A 69 -12.45 -14.55 6.90
N HIS A 70 -13.29 -13.92 7.73
CA HIS A 70 -14.21 -12.84 7.37
C HIS A 70 -13.67 -11.52 7.90
N VAL A 71 -13.90 -10.44 7.16
CA VAL A 71 -13.55 -9.09 7.59
C VAL A 71 -14.44 -8.66 8.76
N GLY A 72 -13.83 -8.22 9.86
CA GLY A 72 -14.54 -7.64 11.00
C GLY A 72 -14.92 -6.18 10.78
N ALA A 73 -15.24 -5.46 11.87
CA ALA A 73 -15.57 -4.04 11.78
C ALA A 73 -14.37 -3.20 11.27
N MET A 74 -14.59 -2.47 10.17
CA MET A 74 -13.57 -1.65 9.53
C MET A 74 -13.38 -0.30 10.23
N HIS A 75 -12.58 -0.30 11.30
CA HIS A 75 -12.03 0.90 11.93
C HIS A 75 -10.51 0.81 12.01
N PRO A 76 -9.80 0.89 10.87
CA PRO A 76 -8.40 0.55 10.84
C PRO A 76 -7.57 1.58 11.62
N LYS A 77 -6.74 1.07 12.52
CA LYS A 77 -5.67 1.88 13.11
C LYS A 77 -4.59 2.09 12.06
N ILE A 78 -4.29 3.36 11.77
CA ILE A 78 -3.23 3.74 10.83
C ILE A 78 -1.91 3.97 11.58
N ILE A 79 -0.86 3.27 11.19
CA ILE A 79 0.47 3.32 11.81
C ILE A 79 1.50 3.65 10.74
N ARG A 80 2.47 4.53 11.04
CA ARG A 80 3.60 4.78 10.12
C ARG A 80 4.64 3.64 10.19
N LEU A 81 5.13 3.22 9.02
CA LEU A 81 6.19 2.24 8.83
C LEU A 81 7.20 2.77 7.79
N GLY A 82 8.13 3.63 8.22
CA GLY A 82 9.06 4.30 7.31
C GLY A 82 8.32 5.22 6.32
N PRO A 83 8.47 5.01 4.99
CA PRO A 83 7.70 5.72 3.96
C PRO A 83 6.27 5.16 3.75
N ASP A 84 6.02 3.95 4.25
CA ASP A 84 4.75 3.25 4.09
C ASP A 84 3.86 3.45 5.34
N TYR A 85 2.60 3.00 5.24
CA TYR A 85 1.65 2.97 6.34
C TYR A 85 1.13 1.54 6.56
N VAL A 86 0.63 1.26 7.76
CA VAL A 86 -0.02 0.00 8.08
C VAL A 86 -1.42 0.28 8.58
N LEU A 87 -2.41 -0.36 7.96
CA LEU A 87 -3.80 -0.35 8.41
C LEU A 87 -4.09 -1.68 9.08
N CYS A 88 -4.50 -1.64 10.35
CA CYS A 88 -4.75 -2.83 11.16
C CYS A 88 -6.26 -3.02 11.31
N ILE A 89 -6.80 -4.16 10.90
CA ILE A 89 -8.18 -4.56 11.17
C ILE A 89 -8.22 -5.91 11.90
N GLU A 90 -9.39 -6.25 12.39
CA GLU A 90 -9.67 -7.59 12.91
C GLU A 90 -10.37 -8.41 11.83
N MET A 91 -10.02 -9.69 11.75
CA MET A 91 -10.72 -10.69 10.96
C MET A 91 -11.15 -11.85 11.87
N TYR A 92 -12.15 -12.61 11.46
CA TYR A 92 -12.72 -13.69 12.25
C TYR A 92 -12.81 -14.97 11.43
N ASP A 93 -12.31 -16.08 11.95
CA ASP A 93 -12.46 -17.38 11.29
C ASP A 93 -13.87 -17.97 11.51
N ASP A 94 -14.14 -19.13 10.90
CA ASP A 94 -15.42 -19.82 11.01
C ASP A 94 -15.72 -20.34 12.44
N MET A 95 -14.71 -20.39 13.33
CA MET A 95 -14.89 -20.69 14.76
C MET A 95 -15.16 -19.44 15.59
N GLY A 96 -15.16 -18.25 14.96
CA GLY A 96 -15.26 -16.96 15.65
C GLY A 96 -13.97 -16.54 16.35
N GLN A 97 -12.84 -17.19 16.07
CA GLN A 97 -11.54 -16.78 16.56
C GLN A 97 -11.12 -15.47 15.88
N ARG A 98 -10.67 -14.51 16.68
CA ARG A 98 -10.20 -13.20 16.22
C ARG A 98 -8.73 -13.29 15.77
N HIS A 99 -8.47 -12.76 14.59
CA HIS A 99 -7.15 -12.65 13.99
C HIS A 99 -6.79 -11.18 13.72
N ASP A 100 -5.52 -10.83 13.94
CA ASP A 100 -4.97 -9.53 13.59
C ASP A 100 -4.57 -9.54 12.10
N ALA A 101 -5.15 -8.66 11.29
CA ALA A 101 -4.77 -8.49 9.89
C ALA A 101 -4.19 -7.08 9.65
N ASP A 102 -2.90 -7.02 9.33
CA ASP A 102 -2.18 -5.77 9.11
C ASP A 102 -1.78 -5.61 7.64
N PHE A 103 -2.28 -4.55 7.00
CA PHE A 103 -2.09 -4.27 5.58
C PHE A 103 -1.04 -3.18 5.39
N VAL A 104 0.09 -3.52 4.74
CA VAL A 104 1.16 -2.58 4.43
C VAL A 104 0.79 -1.80 3.16
N MET A 105 0.56 -0.51 3.32
CA MET A 105 0.11 0.42 2.29
C MET A 105 1.26 1.29 1.79
N ARG A 106 1.45 1.33 0.47
CA ARG A 106 2.39 2.22 -0.20
C ARG A 106 1.68 3.19 -1.12
N LYS A 107 2.13 4.44 -1.18
CA LYS A 107 1.66 5.41 -2.17
C LYS A 107 2.32 5.07 -3.53
N GLY A 108 1.54 4.58 -4.46
CA GLY A 108 1.91 4.43 -5.87
C GLY A 108 1.53 5.65 -6.69
N SER A 109 1.81 5.60 -8.00
CA SER A 109 1.44 6.68 -8.94
C SER A 109 -0.07 6.87 -9.08
N ASN A 110 -0.85 5.80 -8.87
CA ASN A 110 -2.30 5.77 -9.09
C ASN A 110 -3.10 5.70 -7.78
N GLY A 111 -2.49 6.03 -6.64
CA GLY A 111 -3.11 5.95 -5.32
C GLY A 111 -2.40 4.98 -4.38
N TRP A 112 -3.05 4.67 -3.27
CA TRP A 112 -2.51 3.74 -2.27
C TRP A 112 -2.77 2.29 -2.69
N ILE A 113 -1.78 1.43 -2.47
CA ILE A 113 -1.87 -0.01 -2.77
C ILE A 113 -1.43 -0.83 -1.57
N VAL A 114 -2.06 -1.99 -1.37
CA VAL A 114 -1.56 -3.03 -0.46
C VAL A 114 -0.34 -3.69 -1.09
N THR A 115 0.77 -3.74 -0.35
CA THR A 115 2.04 -4.33 -0.78
C THR A 115 2.41 -5.58 0.01
N ASP A 116 1.85 -5.74 1.21
CA ASP A 116 1.99 -6.94 2.03
C ASP A 116 0.79 -7.05 2.99
N VAL A 117 0.51 -8.27 3.42
CA VAL A 117 -0.53 -8.62 4.39
C VAL A 117 0.11 -9.49 5.47
N LEU A 118 0.08 -8.98 6.69
CA LEU A 118 0.62 -9.64 7.88
C LEU A 118 -0.57 -10.15 8.72
N PHE A 119 -0.94 -11.41 8.50
CA PHE A 119 -1.95 -12.12 9.30
C PHE A 119 -1.28 -12.74 10.52
N ASP A 120 -1.77 -12.38 11.72
CA ASP A 120 -1.25 -12.76 13.04
C ASP A 120 0.27 -12.55 13.24
N GLN A 121 0.86 -11.64 12.48
CA GLN A 121 2.30 -11.38 12.45
C GLN A 121 2.67 -10.08 13.17
N ARG A 122 1.97 -9.77 14.26
CA ARG A 122 2.15 -8.53 15.03
C ARG A 122 3.58 -8.35 15.54
N ASP A 123 4.26 -9.44 15.87
CA ASP A 123 5.65 -9.41 16.31
C ASP A 123 6.63 -9.09 15.19
N LEU A 124 6.36 -9.52 13.95
CA LEU A 124 7.12 -9.10 12.79
C LEU A 124 6.94 -7.60 12.54
N LEU A 125 5.70 -7.08 12.61
CA LEU A 125 5.43 -5.66 12.49
C LEU A 125 6.16 -4.85 13.57
N LYS A 126 6.17 -5.30 14.83
CA LYS A 126 6.92 -4.64 15.91
C LYS A 126 8.42 -4.60 15.62
N LYS A 127 9.00 -5.68 15.07
CA LYS A 127 10.41 -5.73 14.67
C LYS A 127 10.68 -4.77 13.51
N ALA A 128 9.87 -4.80 12.46
CA ALA A 128 10.00 -3.91 11.30
C ALA A 128 9.96 -2.43 11.72
N ARG A 129 8.98 -2.06 12.57
CA ARG A 129 8.85 -0.70 13.10
C ARG A 129 10.06 -0.21 13.90
N LYS A 130 10.86 -1.10 14.47
CA LYS A 130 12.10 -0.71 15.16
C LYS A 130 13.23 -0.40 14.18
N GLN A 131 13.21 -1.01 12.99
CA GLN A 131 14.21 -0.82 11.94
C GLN A 131 13.93 0.42 11.08
N THR A 132 12.66 0.85 11.00
CA THR A 132 12.21 1.95 10.14
C THR A 132 11.89 3.24 10.91
N LYS A 133 12.47 3.42 12.10
CA LYS A 133 12.28 4.64 12.90
C LYS A 133 13.07 5.80 12.33
#